data_AF-A0A949LJU3-F1
#
_entry.id   AF-A0A949LJU3-F1
#
_cell.length_a   1.000
_cell.length_b   1.000
_cell.length_c   1.000
_cell.angle_alpha   90.00
_cell.angle_beta   90.00
_cell.angle_gamma   90.00
#
_symmetry.space_group_name_H-M   'P 1'
#
loop_
_entity.id
_entity.type
_entity.pdbx_description
1 polymer ?
#
loop_
_entity_poly.entity_id
_entity_poly.type
_entity_poly.pdbx_seq_one_letter_code
_entity_poly.pdbx_strand_id
1 'polypeptide(L)'
;MLLHRDTKKFTSQIIDLIENCRASANTRVAQCRQIRQWLDTGSDAEKPAIYNKLATHVDRLASYLFSPVDLRFTIDFENHYPEVVLKQAAMAARTLTRQWDRRDIDMLFAAGVQSSLEYGCAIPKLMWDDSGLAASLVMPWQFSVYREDRNGLGAQEMVCESTWITQHDLWRRISHLPGAIDLYKRAKAHARKLSATEEDTSFFHQVVLAGTSPYLTVETGSVSPSEPGGLVGMDPRYMTGGPQVATPLIQMHEAYIIDDEMGDYTTVQ
;
A
#
# COMPACT_ATOMS: atom_id res chain seq x y z
N MET A 1 24.68 -11.13 0.77
CA MET A 1 25.24 -10.74 -0.53
C MET A 1 26.41 -9.78 -0.33
N LEU A 2 27.57 -9.98 -1.00
CA LEU A 2 28.68 -9.02 -0.91
C LEU A 2 28.37 -7.75 -1.72
N LEU A 3 28.19 -6.65 -1.01
CA LEU A 3 27.97 -5.33 -1.60
C LEU A 3 29.30 -4.73 -2.09
N HIS A 4 29.34 -4.27 -3.34
CA HIS A 4 30.54 -3.60 -3.84
C HIS A 4 30.77 -2.26 -3.13
N ARG A 5 32.02 -1.99 -2.72
CA ARG A 5 32.42 -0.71 -2.10
C ARG A 5 32.58 0.44 -3.12
N ASP A 6 32.74 0.10 -4.40
CA ASP A 6 32.80 1.09 -5.49
C ASP A 6 31.40 1.67 -5.78
N THR A 7 31.22 2.99 -5.58
CA THR A 7 29.90 3.64 -5.71
C THR A 7 29.19 3.37 -7.04
N LYS A 8 29.91 3.38 -8.18
CA LYS A 8 29.29 3.16 -9.50
C LYS A 8 28.79 1.73 -9.69
N LYS A 9 29.60 0.74 -9.27
CA LYS A 9 29.25 -0.68 -9.38
C LYS A 9 28.17 -1.05 -8.38
N PHE A 10 28.21 -0.44 -7.21
CA PHE A 10 27.16 -0.55 -6.21
C PHE A 10 25.83 -0.07 -6.78
N THR A 11 25.76 1.15 -7.33
CA THR A 11 24.50 1.66 -7.89
C THR A 11 23.94 0.76 -9.00
N SER A 12 24.77 0.27 -9.94
CA SER A 12 24.28 -0.65 -10.98
C SER A 12 23.77 -1.96 -10.39
N GLN A 13 24.51 -2.55 -9.44
CA GLN A 13 24.12 -3.78 -8.77
C GLN A 13 22.78 -3.63 -8.02
N ILE A 14 22.59 -2.51 -7.31
CA ILE A 14 21.33 -2.22 -6.62
C ILE A 14 20.17 -2.09 -7.59
N ILE A 15 20.35 -1.40 -8.72
CA ILE A 15 19.32 -1.26 -9.75
C ILE A 15 18.91 -2.63 -10.30
N ASP A 16 19.89 -3.47 -10.66
CA ASP A 16 19.63 -4.82 -11.17
C ASP A 16 18.85 -5.67 -10.14
N LEU A 17 19.20 -5.56 -8.86
CA LEU A 17 18.48 -6.27 -7.80
C LEU A 17 17.05 -5.76 -7.60
N ILE A 18 16.83 -4.44 -7.65
CA ILE A 18 15.49 -3.85 -7.55
C ILE A 18 14.62 -4.34 -8.70
N GLU A 19 15.16 -4.37 -9.93
CA GLU A 19 14.44 -4.88 -11.10
C GLU A 19 14.07 -6.36 -10.93
N ASN A 20 15.00 -7.19 -10.45
CA ASN A 20 14.73 -8.60 -10.17
C ASN A 20 13.64 -8.80 -9.10
N CYS A 21 13.65 -8.02 -8.02
CA CYS A 21 12.61 -8.10 -6.99
C CYS A 21 11.22 -7.74 -7.54
N ARG A 22 11.16 -6.85 -8.53
CA ARG A 22 9.92 -6.30 -9.07
C ARG A 22 9.34 -7.13 -10.22
N ALA A 23 9.89 -8.30 -10.52
CA ALA A 23 9.50 -9.12 -11.67
C ALA A 23 7.98 -9.38 -11.78
N SER A 24 7.28 -9.63 -10.66
CA SER A 24 5.83 -9.88 -10.67
C SER A 24 4.97 -8.69 -10.19
N ALA A 25 5.57 -7.52 -9.94
CA ALA A 25 4.86 -6.35 -9.42
C ALA A 25 3.68 -5.92 -10.30
N ASN A 26 3.87 -5.90 -11.63
CA ASN A 26 2.80 -5.53 -12.57
C ASN A 26 1.66 -6.55 -12.58
N THR A 27 1.99 -7.84 -12.48
CA THR A 27 1.00 -8.92 -12.37
C THR A 27 0.18 -8.77 -11.08
N ARG A 28 0.83 -8.44 -9.96
CA ARG A 28 0.14 -8.16 -8.68
C ARG A 28 -0.79 -6.95 -8.78
N VAL A 29 -0.37 -5.86 -9.45
CA VAL A 29 -1.24 -4.70 -9.69
C VAL A 29 -2.50 -5.10 -10.45
N ALA A 30 -2.35 -5.84 -11.55
CA ALA A 30 -3.48 -6.29 -12.37
C ALA A 30 -4.43 -7.20 -11.57
N GLN A 31 -3.88 -8.15 -10.80
CA GLN A 31 -4.65 -9.03 -9.96
C GLN A 31 -5.41 -8.27 -8.85
N CYS A 32 -4.76 -7.33 -8.17
CA CYS A 32 -5.41 -6.52 -7.13
C CYS A 32 -6.52 -5.64 -7.71
N ARG A 33 -6.35 -5.11 -8.93
CA ARG A 33 -7.42 -4.39 -9.64
C ARG A 33 -8.62 -5.31 -9.92
N GLN A 34 -8.38 -6.53 -10.40
CA GLN A 34 -9.45 -7.50 -10.66
C GLN A 34 -10.19 -7.90 -9.38
N ILE A 35 -9.46 -8.19 -8.28
CA ILE A 35 -10.09 -8.53 -7.01
C ILE A 35 -10.93 -7.37 -6.47
N ARG A 36 -10.44 -6.13 -6.62
CA ARG A 36 -11.22 -4.96 -6.23
C ARG A 36 -12.49 -4.82 -7.05
N GLN A 37 -12.40 -5.03 -8.36
CA GLN A 37 -13.58 -5.05 -9.23
C GLN A 37 -14.59 -6.11 -8.75
N TRP A 38 -14.14 -7.32 -8.40
CA TRP A 38 -15.03 -8.33 -7.84
C TRP A 38 -15.68 -7.90 -6.53
N LEU A 39 -14.91 -7.28 -5.63
CA LEU A 39 -15.43 -6.80 -4.36
C LEU A 39 -16.54 -5.78 -4.56
N ASP A 40 -16.38 -4.88 -5.54
CA ASP A 40 -17.31 -3.78 -5.80
C ASP A 40 -18.53 -4.23 -6.64
N THR A 41 -18.33 -5.01 -7.71
CA THR A 41 -19.39 -5.39 -8.66
C THR A 41 -19.94 -6.80 -8.45
N GLY A 42 -19.22 -7.69 -7.78
CA GLY A 42 -19.56 -9.11 -7.62
C GLY A 42 -19.45 -9.94 -8.90
N SER A 43 -18.84 -9.41 -9.97
CA SER A 43 -18.82 -10.04 -11.29
C SER A 43 -17.58 -9.63 -12.11
N ASP A 44 -17.07 -10.56 -12.92
CA ASP A 44 -16.07 -10.29 -13.97
C ASP A 44 -16.67 -9.57 -15.20
N ALA A 45 -18.00 -9.63 -15.37
CA ALA A 45 -18.67 -9.10 -16.56
C ALA A 45 -18.94 -7.58 -16.45
N GLU A 46 -19.28 -6.96 -17.59
CA GLU A 46 -19.68 -5.54 -17.65
C GLU A 46 -20.90 -5.22 -16.78
N LYS A 47 -21.72 -6.23 -16.45
CA LYS A 47 -22.89 -6.05 -15.59
C LYS A 47 -22.55 -6.45 -14.16
N PRO A 48 -22.85 -5.58 -13.17
CA PRO A 48 -22.71 -5.94 -11.77
C PRO A 48 -23.67 -7.08 -11.41
N ALA A 49 -23.27 -7.89 -10.45
CA ALA A 49 -24.13 -8.92 -9.91
C ALA A 49 -25.36 -8.28 -9.25
N ILE A 50 -26.55 -8.86 -9.48
CA ILE A 50 -27.80 -8.43 -8.83
C ILE A 50 -27.66 -8.49 -7.30
N TYR A 51 -26.82 -9.40 -6.81
CA TYR A 51 -26.61 -9.62 -5.40
C TYR A 51 -25.12 -9.80 -5.08
N ASN A 52 -24.46 -8.69 -4.71
CA ASN A 52 -23.09 -8.70 -4.24
C ASN A 52 -23.05 -8.65 -2.70
N LYS A 53 -22.56 -9.73 -2.06
CA LYS A 53 -22.28 -9.77 -0.62
C LYS A 53 -20.80 -9.69 -0.27
N LEU A 54 -19.90 -9.63 -1.25
CA LEU A 54 -18.46 -9.78 -0.98
C LEU A 54 -17.97 -8.73 0.00
N ALA A 55 -18.29 -7.45 -0.23
CA ALA A 55 -17.95 -6.36 0.70
C ALA A 55 -18.49 -6.60 2.12
N THR A 56 -19.77 -6.98 2.25
CA THR A 56 -20.38 -7.27 3.57
C THR A 56 -19.75 -8.49 4.25
N HIS A 57 -19.28 -9.46 3.46
CA HIS A 57 -18.63 -10.65 3.99
C HIS A 57 -17.21 -10.33 4.47
N VAL A 58 -16.46 -9.53 3.71
CA VAL A 58 -15.13 -9.03 4.10
C VAL A 58 -15.22 -8.20 5.37
N ASP A 59 -16.17 -7.27 5.47
CA ASP A 59 -16.37 -6.44 6.67
C ASP A 59 -16.72 -7.28 7.91
N ARG A 60 -17.59 -8.27 7.74
CA ARG A 60 -17.92 -9.23 8.80
C ARG A 60 -16.72 -10.07 9.22
N LEU A 61 -15.89 -10.53 8.28
CA LEU A 61 -14.68 -11.30 8.61
C LEU A 61 -13.62 -10.41 9.28
N ALA A 62 -13.46 -9.16 8.81
CA ALA A 62 -12.54 -8.19 9.38
C ALA A 62 -12.88 -7.93 10.84
N SER A 63 -14.16 -7.69 11.16
CA SER A 63 -14.62 -7.48 12.55
C SER A 63 -14.45 -8.71 13.45
N TYR A 64 -14.49 -9.94 12.90
CA TYR A 64 -14.16 -11.15 13.67
C TYR A 64 -12.66 -11.31 13.93
N LEU A 65 -11.81 -10.92 12.98
CA LEU A 65 -10.36 -11.01 13.12
C LEU A 65 -9.78 -9.89 13.99
N PHE A 66 -10.37 -8.70 13.91
CA PHE A 66 -9.89 -7.53 14.62
C PHE A 66 -11.05 -6.61 15.03
N SER A 67 -11.18 -6.42 16.35
CA SER A 67 -12.03 -5.39 16.95
C SER A 67 -11.12 -4.38 17.66
N PRO A 68 -11.08 -3.11 17.21
CA PRO A 68 -10.26 -2.07 17.84
C PRO A 68 -10.63 -1.85 19.32
N VAL A 69 -11.89 -2.14 19.70
CA VAL A 69 -12.40 -1.90 21.05
C VAL A 69 -11.87 -2.91 22.06
N ASP A 70 -11.60 -4.15 21.62
CA ASP A 70 -11.26 -5.27 22.52
C ASP A 70 -9.76 -5.59 22.54
N LEU A 71 -9.01 -5.29 21.47
CA LEU A 71 -7.60 -5.65 21.35
C LEU A 71 -6.68 -4.51 21.81
N ARG A 72 -6.18 -4.61 23.04
CA ARG A 72 -5.08 -3.76 23.53
C ARG A 72 -3.74 -4.39 23.19
N PHE A 73 -3.01 -3.81 22.24
CA PHE A 73 -1.65 -4.22 21.96
C PHE A 73 -0.73 -3.87 23.13
N THR A 74 -0.10 -4.88 23.71
CA THR A 74 0.94 -4.72 24.73
C THR A 74 2.25 -5.26 24.20
N ILE A 75 3.30 -4.45 24.26
CA ILE A 75 4.65 -4.89 23.94
C ILE A 75 5.22 -5.53 25.20
N ASP A 76 5.53 -6.83 25.14
CA ASP A 76 6.09 -7.57 26.26
C ASP A 76 7.41 -8.25 25.85
N PHE A 77 8.23 -8.57 26.85
CA PHE A 77 9.55 -9.18 26.67
C PHE A 77 9.53 -10.59 27.25
N GLU A 78 9.57 -11.61 26.39
CA GLU A 78 9.38 -13.01 26.78
C GLU A 78 10.65 -13.68 27.36
N ASN A 79 11.83 -13.16 27.02
CA ASN A 79 13.10 -13.77 27.41
C ASN A 79 13.52 -13.45 28.85
N HIS A 80 14.21 -14.40 29.50
CA HIS A 80 14.75 -14.22 30.84
C HIS A 80 16.03 -13.37 30.80
N TYR A 81 15.88 -12.07 31.03
CA TYR A 81 16.99 -11.12 31.17
C TYR A 81 17.26 -10.78 32.64
N PRO A 82 18.45 -10.23 32.97
CA PRO A 82 18.71 -9.67 34.29
C PRO A 82 17.64 -8.65 34.71
N GLU A 83 17.30 -8.60 35.99
CA GLU A 83 16.18 -7.78 36.52
C GLU A 83 16.28 -6.30 36.13
N VAL A 84 17.50 -5.75 36.04
CA VAL A 84 17.75 -4.37 35.61
C VAL A 84 17.26 -4.14 34.18
N VAL A 85 17.53 -5.08 33.28
CA VAL A 85 17.11 -5.01 31.87
C VAL A 85 15.60 -5.15 31.78
N LEU A 86 14.99 -6.06 32.54
CA LEU A 86 13.54 -6.21 32.58
C LEU A 86 12.83 -4.94 33.06
N LYS A 87 13.39 -4.23 34.06
CA LYS A 87 12.84 -2.93 34.51
C LYS A 87 12.92 -1.86 33.43
N GLN A 88 14.04 -1.78 32.71
CA GLN A 88 14.21 -0.85 31.59
C GLN A 88 13.24 -1.18 30.45
N ALA A 89 13.16 -2.46 30.10
CA ALA A 89 12.28 -3.00 29.07
C ALA A 89 10.80 -2.73 29.40
N ALA A 90 10.37 -2.93 30.65
CA ALA A 90 9.01 -2.62 31.09
C ALA A 90 8.68 -1.12 30.95
N MET A 91 9.64 -0.23 31.20
CA MET A 91 9.45 1.22 30.99
C MET A 91 9.41 1.59 29.50
N ALA A 92 10.24 0.95 28.68
CA ALA A 92 10.21 1.11 27.22
C ALA A 92 8.88 0.61 26.64
N ALA A 93 8.42 -0.59 27.01
CA ALA A 93 7.12 -1.14 26.64
C ALA A 93 5.97 -0.19 26.97
N ARG A 94 5.92 0.32 28.21
CA ARG A 94 4.89 1.31 28.62
C ARG A 94 4.91 2.56 27.75
N THR A 95 6.09 3.03 27.37
CA THR A 95 6.24 4.22 26.53
C THR A 95 5.79 3.94 25.10
N LEU A 96 6.18 2.79 24.54
CA LEU A 96 5.79 2.35 23.21
C LEU A 96 4.29 2.08 23.12
N THR A 97 3.67 1.40 24.09
CA THR A 97 2.22 1.20 24.15
C THR A 97 1.46 2.53 24.21
N ARG A 98 1.96 3.53 24.95
CA ARG A 98 1.37 4.88 24.93
C ARG A 98 1.51 5.58 23.58
N GLN A 99 2.64 5.40 22.89
CA GLN A 99 2.82 5.96 21.55
C GLN A 99 1.92 5.26 20.53
N TRP A 100 1.72 3.96 20.68
CA TRP A 100 0.81 3.16 19.85
C TRP A 100 -0.62 3.70 19.90
N ASP A 101 -1.13 3.88 21.12
CA ASP A 101 -2.47 4.43 21.39
C ASP A 101 -2.59 5.89 20.93
N ARG A 102 -1.59 6.74 21.18
CA ARG A 102 -1.61 8.16 20.76
C ARG A 102 -1.57 8.38 19.25
N ARG A 103 -1.16 7.37 18.49
CA ARG A 103 -0.92 7.45 17.05
C ARG A 103 -1.91 6.62 16.25
N ASP A 104 -2.95 6.10 16.91
CA ASP A 104 -4.00 5.30 16.30
C ASP A 104 -3.43 4.15 15.44
N ILE A 105 -2.33 3.54 15.88
CA ILE A 105 -1.67 2.47 15.13
C ILE A 105 -2.59 1.24 15.08
N ASP A 106 -3.41 1.03 16.10
CA ASP A 106 -4.50 0.06 16.13
C ASP A 106 -5.52 0.25 14.99
N MET A 107 -5.90 1.49 14.66
CA MET A 107 -6.75 1.78 13.50
C MET A 107 -6.05 1.42 12.19
N LEU A 108 -4.74 1.66 12.07
CA LEU A 108 -3.96 1.22 10.91
C LEU A 108 -3.93 -0.30 10.80
N PHE A 109 -3.80 -1.02 11.92
CA PHE A 109 -3.89 -2.49 11.94
C PHE A 109 -5.27 -2.97 11.52
N ALA A 110 -6.36 -2.32 11.95
CA ALA A 110 -7.71 -2.62 11.48
C ALA A 110 -7.81 -2.49 9.95
N ALA A 111 -7.31 -1.37 9.41
CA ALA A 111 -7.26 -1.14 7.97
C ALA A 111 -6.37 -2.16 7.25
N GLY A 112 -5.28 -2.59 7.89
CA GLY A 112 -4.40 -3.66 7.39
C GLY A 112 -5.08 -5.01 7.32
N VAL A 113 -5.86 -5.40 8.35
CA VAL A 113 -6.64 -6.64 8.36
C VAL A 113 -7.68 -6.62 7.26
N GLN A 114 -8.45 -5.54 7.13
CA GLN A 114 -9.40 -5.40 6.03
C GLN A 114 -8.71 -5.49 4.66
N SER A 115 -7.64 -4.72 4.46
CA SER A 115 -6.86 -4.73 3.20
C SER A 115 -6.27 -6.11 2.90
N SER A 116 -5.87 -6.87 3.92
CA SER A 116 -5.34 -8.23 3.74
C SER A 116 -6.41 -9.21 3.29
N LEU A 117 -7.67 -9.04 3.73
CA LEU A 117 -8.79 -9.85 3.25
C LEU A 117 -9.19 -9.47 1.82
N GLU A 118 -9.06 -8.18 1.46
CA GLU A 118 -9.33 -7.71 0.10
C GLU A 118 -8.25 -8.16 -0.89
N TYR A 119 -6.96 -8.00 -0.57
CA TYR A 119 -5.86 -8.19 -1.51
C TYR A 119 -4.98 -9.42 -1.26
N GLY A 120 -5.31 -10.21 -0.23
CA GLY A 120 -4.55 -11.40 0.19
C GLY A 120 -3.39 -11.10 1.13
N CYS A 121 -2.85 -9.88 1.12
CA CYS A 121 -1.87 -9.43 2.11
C CYS A 121 -1.88 -7.90 2.28
N ALA A 122 -1.38 -7.44 3.42
CA ALA A 122 -1.09 -6.04 3.68
C ALA A 122 0.05 -5.99 4.71
N ILE A 123 1.00 -5.07 4.55
CA ILE A 123 2.23 -5.06 5.34
C ILE A 123 2.26 -3.79 6.19
N PRO A 124 2.04 -3.89 7.51
CA PRO A 124 2.21 -2.74 8.39
C PRO A 124 3.71 -2.43 8.52
N LYS A 125 4.11 -1.25 8.07
CA LYS A 125 5.47 -0.73 8.23
C LYS A 125 5.49 0.22 9.41
N LEU A 126 6.31 -0.11 10.41
CA LEU A 126 6.57 0.76 11.55
C LEU A 126 7.90 1.50 11.32
N MET A 127 7.88 2.81 11.51
CA MET A 127 9.04 3.68 11.34
C MET A 127 9.16 4.62 12.54
N TRP A 128 10.35 5.17 12.75
CA TRP A 128 10.55 6.27 13.70
C TRP A 128 10.64 7.58 12.92
N ASP A 129 9.72 8.49 13.20
CA ASP A 129 9.66 9.84 12.65
C ASP A 129 10.14 10.86 13.68
N ASP A 130 10.36 12.12 13.28
CA ASP A 130 10.74 13.24 14.15
C ASP A 130 9.81 13.38 15.36
N SER A 131 8.56 12.98 15.17
CA SER A 131 7.48 13.10 16.14
C SER A 131 7.26 11.82 16.98
N GLY A 132 7.99 10.73 16.71
CA GLY A 132 7.92 9.46 17.43
C GLY A 132 7.59 8.27 16.53
N LEU A 133 6.95 7.23 17.10
CA LEU A 133 6.55 6.05 16.35
C LEU A 133 5.50 6.42 15.29
N ALA A 134 5.78 6.10 14.04
CA ALA A 134 4.89 6.26 12.90
C ALA A 134 4.63 4.90 12.26
N ALA A 135 3.44 4.75 11.66
CA ALA A 135 3.06 3.53 11.00
C ALA A 135 2.42 3.84 9.65
N SER A 136 2.70 3.04 8.64
CA SER A 136 2.11 3.14 7.32
C SER A 136 1.78 1.75 6.79
N LEU A 137 0.69 1.64 6.04
CA LEU A 137 0.32 0.37 5.40
C LEU A 137 0.94 0.30 4.01
N VAL A 138 1.75 -0.73 3.78
CA VAL A 138 2.36 -1.02 2.48
C VAL A 138 1.51 -2.08 1.78
N MET A 139 1.13 -1.76 0.55
CA MET A 139 0.26 -2.62 -0.25
C MET A 139 1.05 -3.67 -1.04
N PRO A 140 0.44 -4.80 -1.43
CA PRO A 140 1.13 -5.92 -2.08
C PRO A 140 1.83 -5.56 -3.39
N TRP A 141 1.32 -4.57 -4.11
CA TRP A 141 1.93 -4.10 -5.36
C TRP A 141 3.11 -3.14 -5.14
N GLN A 142 3.23 -2.55 -3.95
CA GLN A 142 4.35 -1.68 -3.58
C GLN A 142 5.50 -2.48 -2.96
N PHE A 143 5.19 -3.64 -2.38
CA PHE A 143 6.16 -4.52 -1.76
C PHE A 143 6.64 -5.60 -2.73
N SER A 144 7.93 -5.91 -2.69
CA SER A 144 8.59 -6.86 -3.58
C SER A 144 9.68 -7.61 -2.84
N VAL A 145 9.92 -8.86 -3.22
CA VAL A 145 10.94 -9.73 -2.62
C VAL A 145 11.81 -10.32 -3.71
N TYR A 146 13.06 -10.64 -3.39
CA TYR A 146 14.00 -11.20 -4.36
C TYR A 146 13.60 -12.60 -4.83
N ARG A 147 13.09 -13.43 -3.92
CA ARG A 147 12.76 -14.83 -4.16
C ARG A 147 11.33 -15.16 -3.75
N GLU A 148 10.43 -15.07 -4.73
CA GLU A 148 9.01 -15.40 -4.53
C GLU A 148 8.76 -16.90 -4.31
N ASP A 149 9.75 -17.76 -4.59
CA ASP A 149 9.68 -19.21 -4.35
C ASP A 149 9.87 -19.61 -2.88
N ARG A 150 10.40 -18.70 -2.05
CA ARG A 150 10.66 -18.95 -0.64
C ARG A 150 9.60 -18.35 0.27
N ASN A 151 9.12 -19.16 1.20
CA ASN A 151 8.22 -18.71 2.25
C ASN A 151 8.98 -17.98 3.36
N GLY A 152 8.38 -16.90 3.86
CA GLY A 152 8.91 -16.11 4.98
C GLY A 152 9.88 -15.00 4.53
N LEU A 153 9.76 -13.83 5.17
CA LEU A 153 10.59 -12.67 4.86
C LEU A 153 12.03 -12.83 5.34
N GLY A 154 12.27 -13.54 6.44
CA GLY A 154 13.62 -13.75 6.98
C GLY A 154 14.55 -14.58 6.08
N ALA A 155 14.00 -15.33 5.12
CA ALA A 155 14.75 -16.12 4.16
C ALA A 155 15.05 -15.36 2.85
N GLN A 156 14.61 -14.10 2.75
CA GLN A 156 14.81 -13.25 1.58
C GLN A 156 16.15 -12.55 1.66
N GLU A 157 16.92 -12.57 0.58
CA GLU A 157 18.20 -11.86 0.52
C GLU A 157 18.00 -10.35 0.32
N MET A 158 16.87 -9.99 -0.29
CA MET A 158 16.47 -8.62 -0.47
C MET A 158 14.94 -8.47 -0.46
N VAL A 159 14.51 -7.36 0.12
CA VAL A 159 13.14 -6.87 0.12
C VAL A 159 13.15 -5.44 -0.41
N CYS A 160 12.17 -5.06 -1.21
CA CYS A 160 12.08 -3.73 -1.80
C CYS A 160 10.66 -3.18 -1.67
N GLU A 161 10.54 -1.99 -1.12
CA GLU A 161 9.32 -1.19 -1.14
C GLU A 161 9.46 -0.09 -2.19
N SER A 162 8.41 0.11 -2.99
CA SER A 162 8.36 1.15 -4.02
C SER A 162 7.21 2.10 -3.76
N THR A 163 7.54 3.34 -3.43
CA THR A 163 6.57 4.40 -3.14
C THR A 163 6.75 5.60 -4.07
N TRP A 164 5.73 6.45 -4.10
CA TRP A 164 5.77 7.71 -4.83
C TRP A 164 5.79 8.86 -3.83
N ILE A 165 6.75 9.75 -3.98
CA ILE A 165 6.91 10.92 -3.12
C ILE A 165 6.86 12.20 -3.94
N THR A 166 6.40 13.28 -3.31
CA THR A 166 6.41 14.60 -3.95
C THR A 166 7.82 15.18 -3.93
N GLN A 167 8.11 16.11 -4.84
CA GLN A 167 9.39 16.81 -4.86
C GLN A 167 9.69 17.55 -3.54
N HIS A 168 8.66 18.11 -2.91
CA HIS A 168 8.80 18.80 -1.63
C HIS A 168 9.12 17.83 -0.49
N ASP A 169 8.50 16.64 -0.49
CA ASP A 169 8.79 15.61 0.51
C ASP A 169 10.22 15.07 0.35
N LEU A 170 10.65 14.81 -0.89
CA LEU A 170 12.03 14.45 -1.17
C LEU A 170 13.01 15.50 -0.63
N TRP A 171 12.75 16.78 -0.89
CA TRP A 171 13.63 17.86 -0.42
C TRP A 171 13.74 17.90 1.10
N ARG A 172 12.63 17.72 1.84
CA ARG A 172 12.64 17.64 3.31
C ARG A 172 13.53 16.51 3.83
N ARG A 173 13.53 15.36 3.14
CA ARG A 173 14.34 14.20 3.52
C ARG A 173 15.82 14.38 3.21
N ILE A 174 16.17 15.00 2.09
CA ILE A 174 17.59 15.08 1.65
C ILE A 174 18.28 16.39 2.01
N SER A 175 17.56 17.44 2.45
CA SER A 175 18.12 18.79 2.59
C SER A 175 19.31 18.90 3.54
N HIS A 176 19.43 17.98 4.49
CA HIS A 176 20.51 17.94 5.47
C HIS A 176 21.75 17.16 4.99
N LEU A 177 21.66 16.47 3.85
CA LEU A 177 22.75 15.64 3.31
C LEU A 177 23.78 16.48 2.52
N PRO A 178 25.08 16.11 2.56
CA PRO A 178 26.08 16.74 1.70
C PRO A 178 25.76 16.46 0.23
N GLY A 179 25.68 17.51 -0.59
CA GLY A 179 25.32 17.38 -2.02
C GLY A 179 23.82 17.28 -2.31
N ALA A 180 22.96 17.60 -1.34
CA ALA A 180 21.49 17.57 -1.47
C ALA A 180 20.96 18.26 -2.74
N ILE A 181 21.54 19.40 -3.12
CA ILE A 181 21.12 20.17 -4.30
C ILE A 181 21.33 19.38 -5.59
N ASP A 182 22.47 18.71 -5.73
CA ASP A 182 22.78 17.95 -6.94
C ASP A 182 21.98 16.64 -6.99
N LEU A 183 21.78 15.99 -5.83
CA LEU A 183 20.88 14.84 -5.72
C LEU A 183 19.44 15.22 -6.09
N TYR A 184 18.94 16.34 -5.57
CA TYR A 184 17.62 16.86 -5.90
C TYR A 184 17.45 17.14 -7.39
N LYS A 185 18.45 17.76 -8.03
CA LYS A 185 18.44 18.01 -9.48
C LYS A 185 18.37 16.71 -10.28
N ARG A 186 19.14 15.68 -9.89
CA ARG A 186 19.12 14.36 -10.54
C ARG A 186 17.77 13.68 -10.35
N ALA A 187 17.26 13.63 -9.12
CA ALA A 187 15.96 13.03 -8.84
C ALA A 187 14.82 13.75 -9.57
N LYS A 188 14.88 15.09 -9.66
CA LYS A 188 13.91 15.90 -10.40
C LYS A 188 13.93 15.60 -11.91
N ALA A 189 15.07 15.22 -12.49
CA ALA A 189 15.14 14.80 -13.90
C ALA A 189 14.38 13.49 -14.16
N HIS A 190 14.25 12.63 -13.14
CA HIS A 190 13.47 11.40 -13.18
C HIS A 190 12.02 11.57 -12.70
N ALA A 191 11.60 12.78 -12.33
CA ALA A 191 10.24 13.02 -11.89
C ALA A 191 9.26 12.85 -13.05
N ARG A 192 8.25 12.00 -12.85
CA ARG A 192 7.16 11.83 -13.81
C ARG A 192 5.96 12.66 -13.35
N LYS A 193 5.35 13.39 -14.27
CA LYS A 193 3.96 13.84 -14.08
C LYS A 193 3.10 12.65 -14.50
N LEU A 194 2.24 12.15 -13.61
CA LEU A 194 1.17 11.26 -14.06
C LEU A 194 0.37 12.03 -15.10
N SER A 195 0.45 11.60 -16.36
CA SER A 195 -0.45 12.08 -17.40
C SER A 195 -1.72 11.25 -17.32
N ALA A 196 -2.88 11.86 -17.54
CA ALA A 196 -4.20 11.21 -17.49
C ALA A 196 -4.38 10.03 -18.47
N THR A 197 -3.37 9.73 -19.28
CA THR A 197 -3.36 8.69 -20.31
C THR A 197 -2.48 7.49 -19.97
N GLU A 198 -1.63 7.59 -18.94
CA GLU A 198 -0.83 6.45 -18.45
C GLU A 198 -1.64 5.69 -17.39
N GLU A 199 -2.19 4.54 -17.80
CA GLU A 199 -2.98 3.58 -17.02
C GLU A 199 -3.06 3.86 -15.51
N ASP A 200 -4.20 4.47 -15.14
CA ASP A 200 -4.60 4.87 -13.80
C ASP A 200 -4.11 3.91 -12.71
N THR A 201 -3.04 4.31 -12.02
CA THR A 201 -2.64 3.70 -10.73
C THR A 201 -3.57 4.13 -9.58
N SER A 202 -4.60 4.94 -9.89
CA SER A 202 -5.68 5.30 -8.98
C SER A 202 -6.66 4.13 -8.82
N PHE A 203 -6.67 3.53 -7.63
CA PHE A 203 -7.58 2.44 -7.24
C PHE A 203 -9.03 2.88 -6.98
N PHE A 204 -9.35 4.17 -7.04
CA PHE A 204 -10.69 4.68 -6.77
C PHE A 204 -11.50 4.82 -8.07
N HIS A 205 -12.28 3.80 -8.38
CA HIS A 205 -13.28 3.81 -9.46
C HIS A 205 -14.66 3.45 -8.92
N GLN A 206 -15.20 4.26 -8.00
CA GLN A 206 -16.65 4.35 -7.83
C GLN A 206 -17.05 5.58 -7.00
N VAL A 207 -17.44 6.67 -7.66
CA VAL A 207 -18.32 7.65 -7.02
C VAL A 207 -19.74 7.26 -7.38
N VAL A 208 -20.48 6.68 -6.44
CA VAL A 208 -21.92 6.46 -6.60
C VAL A 208 -22.60 7.85 -6.59
N LEU A 209 -22.74 8.44 -7.78
CA LEU A 209 -23.65 9.57 -7.99
C LEU A 209 -25.08 9.02 -7.91
N ALA A 210 -25.62 8.96 -6.70
CA ALA A 210 -27.05 8.77 -6.46
C ALA A 210 -27.80 10.04 -6.90
N GLY A 211 -27.91 10.25 -8.21
CA GLY A 211 -28.79 11.24 -8.80
C GLY A 211 -30.15 10.61 -9.08
N THR A 212 -31.15 10.95 -8.28
CA THR A 212 -32.56 10.64 -8.57
C THR A 212 -32.97 11.41 -9.83
N SER A 213 -32.86 10.81 -11.02
CA SER A 213 -33.57 11.33 -12.19
C SER A 213 -35.05 10.99 -12.06
N PRO A 214 -35.97 11.97 -12.07
CA PRO A 214 -37.40 11.70 -12.01
C PRO A 214 -37.86 11.07 -13.33
N TYR A 215 -38.78 10.13 -13.18
CA TYR A 215 -39.48 9.41 -14.24
C TYR A 215 -40.13 10.37 -15.26
N LEU A 216 -39.68 10.32 -16.53
CA LEU A 216 -40.33 10.97 -17.67
C LEU A 216 -41.13 9.93 -18.45
N THR A 217 -42.43 9.84 -18.20
CA THR A 217 -43.39 9.25 -19.13
C THR A 217 -43.59 10.17 -20.32
N VAL A 218 -43.13 9.77 -21.50
CA VAL A 218 -43.69 10.27 -22.76
C VAL A 218 -43.89 9.09 -23.72
N GLU A 219 -45.15 8.91 -24.10
CA GLU A 219 -45.71 7.92 -25.00
C GLU A 219 -45.16 8.08 -26.43
N THR A 220 -44.71 7.00 -27.06
CA THR A 220 -45.09 6.49 -28.40
C THR A 220 -43.98 5.66 -29.07
N GLY A 221 -44.28 4.38 -29.34
CA GLY A 221 -43.80 3.70 -30.55
C GLY A 221 -42.50 2.87 -30.51
N SER A 222 -42.45 1.78 -29.73
CA SER A 222 -41.99 0.43 -30.17
C SER A 222 -41.89 -0.50 -28.95
N VAL A 223 -42.78 -1.49 -28.92
CA VAL A 223 -42.85 -2.48 -27.82
C VAL A 223 -41.96 -3.66 -28.18
N SER A 224 -40.83 -3.79 -27.47
CA SER A 224 -40.26 -5.08 -27.10
C SER A 224 -40.62 -5.34 -25.63
N PRO A 225 -41.15 -6.52 -25.26
CA PRO A 225 -41.73 -6.71 -23.93
C PRO A 225 -40.68 -7.01 -22.84
N SER A 226 -40.92 -6.40 -21.68
CA SER A 226 -40.66 -6.89 -20.31
C SER A 226 -39.21 -7.08 -19.82
N GLU A 227 -38.65 -6.02 -19.24
CA GLU A 227 -37.94 -6.11 -17.95
C GLU A 227 -38.55 -5.07 -16.98
N PRO A 228 -39.23 -5.48 -15.90
CA PRO A 228 -39.70 -4.58 -14.86
C PRO A 228 -38.57 -4.34 -13.86
N GLY A 229 -37.76 -3.33 -14.12
CA GLY A 229 -36.71 -2.88 -13.21
C GLY A 229 -36.01 -1.68 -13.82
N GLY A 230 -36.01 -0.55 -13.11
CA GLY A 230 -35.26 0.63 -13.51
C GLY A 230 -33.77 0.31 -13.56
N LEU A 231 -33.28 -0.09 -14.73
CA LEU A 231 -31.87 -0.22 -15.02
C LEU A 231 -31.29 1.18 -15.13
N VAL A 232 -30.61 1.61 -14.06
CA VAL A 232 -29.59 2.65 -14.17
C VAL A 232 -28.51 2.09 -15.08
N GLY A 233 -28.55 2.47 -16.36
CA GLY A 233 -27.43 2.25 -17.27
C GLY A 233 -26.26 3.09 -16.78
N MET A 234 -25.40 2.51 -15.95
CA MET A 234 -24.09 3.08 -15.70
C MET A 234 -23.26 2.92 -16.97
N ASP A 235 -23.06 4.00 -17.70
CA ASP A 235 -22.00 4.07 -18.69
C ASP A 235 -20.65 4.08 -17.93
N PRO A 236 -19.78 3.06 -18.07
CA PRO A 236 -18.53 2.95 -17.33
C PRO A 236 -17.53 4.07 -17.67
N ARG A 237 -17.82 4.90 -18.68
CA ARG A 237 -16.92 5.95 -19.18
C ARG A 237 -16.85 7.22 -18.33
N TYR A 238 -17.70 7.35 -17.29
CA TYR A 238 -17.80 8.59 -16.49
C TYR A 238 -17.49 8.44 -14.99
N MET A 239 -16.81 7.38 -14.56
CA MET A 239 -16.45 7.16 -13.14
C MET A 239 -14.99 7.56 -12.79
N THR A 240 -14.36 8.43 -13.58
CA THR A 240 -12.98 8.91 -13.41
C THR A 240 -12.87 10.08 -12.42
N GLY A 241 -13.33 9.85 -11.18
CA GLY A 241 -13.15 10.77 -10.06
C GLY A 241 -12.16 10.25 -9.02
N GLY A 242 -11.10 9.57 -9.44
CA GLY A 242 -10.04 9.15 -8.52
C GLY A 242 -9.25 10.36 -8.01
N PRO A 243 -8.74 10.34 -6.76
CA PRO A 243 -7.87 11.40 -6.28
C PRO A 243 -6.63 11.48 -7.16
N GLN A 244 -6.45 12.63 -7.82
CA GLN A 244 -5.29 12.90 -8.66
C GLN A 244 -4.32 13.82 -7.94
N VAL A 245 -3.03 13.49 -8.00
CA VAL A 245 -1.97 14.36 -7.49
C VAL A 245 -1.47 15.23 -8.65
N ALA A 246 -1.76 16.53 -8.60
CA ALA A 246 -1.32 17.49 -9.63
C ALA A 246 0.20 17.75 -9.62
N THR A 247 0.87 17.44 -8.51
CA THR A 247 2.31 17.62 -8.33
C THR A 247 3.08 16.45 -8.97
N PRO A 248 4.21 16.71 -9.66
CA PRO A 248 5.07 15.64 -10.16
C PRO A 248 5.56 14.74 -9.02
N LEU A 249 5.52 13.43 -9.27
CA LEU A 249 5.93 12.40 -8.33
C LEU A 249 7.27 11.81 -8.75
N ILE A 250 8.06 11.45 -7.74
CA ILE A 250 9.32 10.73 -7.90
C ILE A 250 9.12 9.35 -7.28
N GLN A 251 9.50 8.32 -8.03
CA GLN A 251 9.50 6.97 -7.50
C GLN A 251 10.70 6.80 -6.57
N MET A 252 10.44 6.35 -5.35
CA MET A 252 11.46 6.02 -4.35
C MET A 252 11.44 4.52 -4.12
N HIS A 253 12.62 3.92 -4.06
CA HIS A 253 12.79 2.50 -3.74
C HIS A 253 13.53 2.41 -2.43
N GLU A 254 12.91 1.77 -1.45
CA GLU A 254 13.56 1.45 -0.19
C GLU A 254 13.87 -0.04 -0.18
N ALA A 255 15.16 -0.35 -0.33
CA ALA A 255 15.68 -1.71 -0.41
C ALA A 255 16.32 -2.11 0.91
N TYR A 256 15.95 -3.28 1.41
CA TYR A 256 16.55 -3.95 2.56
C TYR A 256 17.33 -5.13 2.01
N ILE A 257 18.66 -5.12 2.18
CA ILE A 257 19.56 -6.12 1.57
C ILE A 257 20.42 -6.74 2.65
N ILE A 258 20.53 -8.07 2.67
CA ILE A 258 21.44 -8.76 3.58
C ILE A 258 22.90 -8.48 3.16
N ASP A 259 23.63 -7.79 4.02
CA ASP A 259 25.07 -7.62 3.91
C ASP A 259 25.77 -8.82 4.57
N ASP A 260 26.53 -9.60 3.79
CA ASP A 260 27.27 -10.76 4.32
C ASP A 260 28.38 -10.34 5.29
N GLU A 261 28.90 -9.11 5.21
CA GLU A 261 29.93 -8.63 6.13
C GLU A 261 29.36 -8.35 7.52
N MET A 262 28.16 -7.77 7.60
CA MET A 262 27.47 -7.49 8.87
C MET A 262 26.60 -8.65 9.36
N GLY A 263 26.18 -9.53 8.45
CA GLY A 263 25.24 -10.61 8.74
C GLY A 263 23.81 -10.13 9.02
N ASP A 264 23.47 -8.91 8.61
CA ASP A 264 22.16 -8.28 8.85
C ASP A 264 21.72 -7.43 7.65
N TYR A 265 20.47 -6.99 7.66
CA TYR A 265 19.91 -6.13 6.63
C TYR A 265 20.47 -4.71 6.71
N THR A 266 20.99 -4.23 5.58
CA THR A 266 21.30 -2.82 5.34
C THR A 266 20.20 -2.18 4.49
N THR A 267 19.78 -0.97 4.88
CA THR A 267 18.79 -0.18 4.15
C THR A 267 19.44 0.74 3.13
N VAL A 268 18.93 0.73 1.90
CA VAL A 268 19.34 1.60 0.79
C VAL A 268 18.11 2.33 0.25
N GLN A 269 18.22 3.64 0.03
CA GLN A 269 17.15 4.54 -0.45
C GLN A 269 17.63 5.38 -1.64
#